data_AF-A0A6N8GX16-F1
#
_entry.id   AF-A0A6N8GX16-F1
#
_cell.length_a   1.000
_cell.length_b   1.000
_cell.length_c   1.000
_cell.angle_alpha   90.00
_cell.angle_beta   90.00
_cell.angle_gamma   90.00
#
_symmetry.space_group_name_H-M   'P 1'
#
loop_
_entity.id
_entity.type
_entity.pdbx_description
1 polymer ?
#
loop_
_entity_poly.entity_id
_entity_poly.type
_entity_poly.pdbx_seq_one_letter_code
_entity_poly.pdbx_strand_id
1 'polypeptide(L)'
;MRFEYIKEKRWIRLLFFAFCAVVFLLAAFVIAHCDSFTTGIWFPTSTNSDEVIYNRQLVGVLKVGSPQGYFGYNESHATIGTFSTWGPLVIWLYAIPGFLFGAGYNTMFWCNLFFAVLAWVVLAGRMNRKQQLAFAAVLLCLWIPLRQIFTATSEPLHFFLLACVVSGSLAAAKGSKKGEVAAVLACALDTMIRPYGVILFLFPIVCGWKNPKRGRRVAGMAALAVAATVLSLWSMNQLSAPYGEESLDFAIFEKRHTWIFWGPSATSLKSCTALVKSCIMTISAPQNGVEQSSILQM
;
A
#
# COMPACT_ATOMS: atom_id res chain seq x y z
N MET A 1 -26.63 -25.81 20.88
CA MET A 1 -26.89 -24.59 21.68
C MET A 1 -25.65 -23.76 22.02
N ARG A 2 -24.59 -24.28 22.68
CA ARG A 2 -23.42 -23.45 23.09
C ARG A 2 -22.62 -22.83 21.92
N PHE A 3 -22.46 -23.56 20.81
CA PHE A 3 -21.77 -23.06 19.61
C PHE A 3 -22.57 -21.96 18.88
N GLU A 4 -23.88 -22.15 18.73
CA GLU A 4 -24.83 -21.17 18.19
C GLU A 4 -24.77 -19.87 19.01
N TYR A 5 -24.87 -20.00 20.34
CA TYR A 5 -24.83 -18.87 21.28
C TYR A 5 -23.50 -18.08 21.26
N ILE A 6 -22.36 -18.77 21.15
CA ILE A 6 -21.03 -18.11 21.03
C ILE A 6 -20.90 -17.38 19.69
N LYS A 7 -21.44 -17.96 18.62
CA LYS A 7 -21.44 -17.37 17.27
C LYS A 7 -22.34 -16.14 17.22
N GLU A 8 -23.54 -16.21 17.78
CA GLU A 8 -24.49 -15.11 17.92
C GLU A 8 -23.89 -13.93 18.70
N LYS A 9 -23.27 -14.18 19.85
CA LYS A 9 -22.52 -13.17 20.61
C LYS A 9 -21.32 -12.59 19.84
N ARG A 10 -20.75 -13.32 18.89
CA ARG A 10 -19.67 -12.79 18.05
C ARG A 10 -20.21 -11.84 16.99
N TRP A 11 -21.31 -12.18 16.33
CA TRP A 11 -21.93 -11.32 15.32
C TRP A 11 -22.47 -10.02 15.91
N ILE A 12 -23.15 -10.08 17.06
CA ILE A 12 -23.63 -8.88 17.76
C ILE A 12 -22.46 -7.94 18.09
N ARG A 13 -21.32 -8.47 18.52
CA ARG A 13 -20.11 -7.67 18.77
C ARG A 13 -19.55 -7.04 17.50
N LEU A 14 -19.49 -7.77 16.39
CA LEU A 14 -19.00 -7.22 15.12
C LEU A 14 -19.94 -6.15 14.57
N LEU A 15 -21.26 -6.34 14.68
CA LEU A 15 -22.26 -5.34 14.32
C LEU A 15 -22.14 -4.08 15.17
N PHE A 16 -21.95 -4.23 16.49
CA PHE A 16 -21.70 -3.10 17.38
C PHE A 16 -20.43 -2.34 16.98
N PHE A 17 -19.35 -3.03 16.63
CA PHE A 17 -18.12 -2.36 16.18
C PHE A 17 -18.28 -1.69 14.81
N ALA A 18 -19.04 -2.30 13.89
CA ALA A 18 -19.38 -1.65 12.62
C ALA A 18 -20.17 -0.36 12.87
N PHE A 19 -21.15 -0.40 13.77
CA PHE A 19 -21.91 0.79 14.18
C PHE A 19 -21.01 1.86 14.78
N CYS A 20 -20.13 1.51 15.72
CA CYS A 20 -19.15 2.46 16.28
C CYS A 20 -18.22 3.06 15.21
N ALA A 21 -17.77 2.25 14.25
CA ALA A 21 -16.94 2.73 13.14
C ALA A 21 -17.70 3.74 12.27
N VAL A 22 -18.97 3.47 11.94
CA VAL A 22 -19.82 4.40 11.19
C VAL A 22 -20.01 5.70 11.96
N VAL A 23 -20.33 5.66 13.25
CA VAL A 23 -20.49 6.85 14.09
C VAL A 23 -19.19 7.67 14.15
N PHE A 24 -18.04 7.00 14.30
CA PHE A 24 -16.73 7.65 14.30
C PHE A 24 -16.43 8.32 12.96
N LEU A 25 -16.63 7.62 11.84
CA LEU A 25 -16.40 8.17 10.51
C LEU A 25 -17.37 9.31 10.20
N LEU A 26 -18.62 9.24 10.66
CA LEU A 26 -19.57 10.34 10.53
C LEU A 26 -19.15 11.57 11.33
N ALA A 27 -18.69 11.39 12.57
CA ALA A 27 -18.15 12.49 13.37
C ALA A 27 -16.90 13.11 12.70
N ALA A 28 -15.98 12.28 12.21
CA ALA A 28 -14.80 12.74 11.47
C ALA A 28 -15.18 13.46 10.17
N PHE A 29 -16.19 12.97 9.44
CA PHE A 29 -16.71 13.61 8.24
C PHE A 29 -17.28 14.99 8.55
N VAL A 30 -18.09 15.12 9.61
CA VAL A 30 -18.66 16.40 10.05
C VAL A 30 -17.56 17.37 10.44
N ILE A 31 -16.52 16.92 11.14
CA ILE A 31 -15.37 17.78 11.49
C ILE A 31 -14.61 18.22 10.21
N ALA A 32 -14.40 17.30 9.27
CA ALA A 32 -13.64 17.56 8.05
C ALA A 32 -14.39 18.44 7.03
N HIS A 33 -15.71 18.35 7.00
CA HIS A 33 -16.56 18.94 5.96
C HIS A 33 -17.71 19.78 6.55
N CYS A 34 -17.52 20.33 7.75
CA CYS A 34 -18.51 21.18 8.43
C CYS A 34 -18.98 22.33 7.52
N ASP A 35 -18.06 22.89 6.74
CA ASP A 35 -18.33 24.01 5.81
C ASP A 35 -19.00 23.56 4.50
N SER A 36 -18.92 22.27 4.15
CA SER A 36 -19.45 21.73 2.87
C SER A 36 -20.93 21.33 2.94
N PHE A 37 -21.54 21.33 4.12
CA PHE A 37 -22.98 21.04 4.26
C PHE A 37 -23.86 22.11 3.61
N THR A 38 -23.35 23.34 3.46
CA THR A 38 -24.05 24.46 2.82
C THR A 38 -24.01 24.44 1.29
N THR A 39 -23.10 23.68 0.66
CA THR A 39 -22.87 23.73 -0.81
C THR A 39 -23.25 22.44 -1.55
N GLY A 40 -23.65 21.39 -0.83
CA GLY A 40 -23.96 20.08 -1.40
C GLY A 40 -22.69 19.23 -1.56
N ILE A 41 -22.79 17.94 -1.25
CA ILE A 41 -21.63 17.03 -1.26
C ILE A 41 -21.31 16.63 -2.70
N TRP A 42 -20.31 17.30 -3.30
CA TRP A 42 -19.53 16.80 -4.45
C TRP A 42 -18.18 17.55 -4.50
N PHE A 43 -17.05 16.84 -4.40
CA PHE A 43 -15.71 17.41 -4.64
C PHE A 43 -14.95 16.57 -5.66
N PRO A 44 -14.97 17.05 -6.89
CA PRO A 44 -13.74 17.35 -7.61
C PRO A 44 -13.83 18.68 -8.36
N THR A 45 -12.82 19.52 -8.15
CA THR A 45 -12.65 20.80 -8.86
C THR A 45 -12.10 20.63 -10.28
N SER A 46 -11.70 19.42 -10.68
CA SER A 46 -11.15 19.14 -12.01
C SER A 46 -11.56 17.76 -12.57
N THR A 47 -11.82 17.72 -13.89
CA THR A 47 -12.17 16.50 -14.63
C THR A 47 -11.05 15.46 -14.68
N ASN A 48 -9.80 15.91 -14.53
CA ASN A 48 -8.60 15.07 -14.55
C ASN A 48 -8.15 14.61 -13.15
N SER A 49 -8.97 14.86 -12.12
CA SER A 49 -8.73 14.30 -10.79
C SER A 49 -8.96 12.80 -10.80
N ASP A 50 -8.07 12.06 -10.14
CA ASP A 50 -8.16 10.61 -9.93
C ASP A 50 -9.54 10.21 -9.42
N GLU A 51 -10.12 11.02 -8.54
CA GLU A 51 -11.45 10.85 -7.96
C GLU A 51 -12.57 10.76 -9.02
N VAL A 52 -12.50 11.64 -10.02
CA VAL A 52 -13.46 11.65 -11.15
C VAL A 52 -13.22 10.46 -12.05
N ILE A 53 -11.94 10.18 -12.34
CA ILE A 53 -11.53 9.13 -13.26
C ILE A 53 -11.92 7.75 -12.71
N TYR A 54 -11.68 7.49 -11.42
CA TYR A 54 -12.10 6.25 -10.76
C TYR A 54 -13.62 6.09 -10.77
N ASN A 55 -14.36 7.14 -10.40
CA ASN A 55 -15.81 7.08 -10.32
C ASN A 55 -16.45 6.82 -11.69
N ARG A 56 -16.00 7.52 -12.75
CA ARG A 56 -16.52 7.34 -14.11
C ARG A 56 -16.26 5.93 -14.64
N GLN A 57 -15.06 5.39 -14.41
CA GLN A 57 -14.75 4.01 -14.80
C GLN A 57 -15.63 3.01 -14.05
N LEU A 58 -15.80 3.19 -12.74
CA LEU A 58 -16.67 2.34 -11.93
C LEU A 58 -18.13 2.38 -12.40
N VAL A 59 -18.67 3.57 -12.64
CA VAL A 59 -20.03 3.76 -13.17
C VAL A 59 -20.19 3.12 -14.55
N GLY A 60 -19.19 3.23 -15.43
CA GLY A 60 -19.17 2.56 -16.72
C GLY A 60 -19.22 1.04 -16.58
N VAL A 61 -18.38 0.47 -15.71
CA VAL A 61 -18.38 -0.97 -15.38
C VAL A 61 -19.74 -1.42 -14.83
N LEU A 62 -20.36 -0.65 -13.93
CA LEU A 62 -21.65 -1.00 -13.33
C LEU A 62 -22.81 -0.95 -14.32
N LYS A 63 -22.78 -0.03 -15.30
CA LYS A 63 -23.87 0.14 -16.27
C LYS A 63 -23.74 -0.75 -17.51
N VAL A 64 -22.52 -0.88 -18.04
CA VAL A 64 -22.28 -1.47 -19.38
C VAL A 64 -21.26 -2.62 -19.32
N GLY A 65 -20.63 -2.87 -18.17
CA GLY A 65 -19.62 -3.93 -17.99
C GLY A 65 -18.19 -3.49 -18.30
N SER A 66 -18.00 -2.31 -18.89
CA SER A 66 -16.69 -1.72 -19.16
C SER A 66 -16.73 -0.18 -19.14
N PRO A 67 -15.60 0.50 -18.85
CA PRO A 67 -15.51 1.95 -18.96
C PRO A 67 -15.77 2.40 -20.40
N GLN A 68 -16.65 3.38 -20.58
CA GLN A 68 -16.98 3.97 -21.89
C GLN A 68 -16.18 5.27 -22.06
N GLY A 69 -15.00 5.20 -22.67
CA GLY A 69 -14.10 6.36 -22.92
C GLY A 69 -12.62 6.06 -22.64
N TYR A 70 -11.72 6.98 -22.92
CA TYR A 70 -10.30 6.85 -22.58
C TYR A 70 -10.00 7.62 -21.29
N PHE A 71 -9.43 6.92 -20.31
CA PHE A 71 -9.24 7.44 -18.95
C PHE A 71 -7.77 7.62 -18.57
N GLY A 72 -6.85 7.63 -19.55
CA GLY A 72 -5.46 8.02 -19.32
C GLY A 72 -5.32 9.53 -19.17
N TYR A 73 -4.27 9.95 -18.46
CA TYR A 73 -3.90 11.36 -18.42
C TYR A 73 -3.51 11.83 -19.82
N ASN A 74 -3.79 13.09 -20.15
CA ASN A 74 -3.45 13.70 -21.44
C ASN A 74 -3.99 12.92 -22.66
N GLU A 75 -5.21 12.41 -22.57
CA GLU A 75 -5.88 11.66 -23.66
C GLU A 75 -5.17 10.35 -24.06
N SER A 76 -4.23 9.89 -23.24
CA SER A 76 -3.60 8.59 -23.43
C SER A 76 -4.58 7.44 -23.18
N HIS A 77 -4.24 6.26 -23.70
CA HIS A 77 -5.06 5.07 -23.60
C HIS A 77 -4.21 3.84 -23.30
N ALA A 78 -4.85 2.85 -22.67
CA ALA A 78 -4.24 1.53 -22.53
C ALA A 78 -4.11 0.87 -23.91
N THR A 79 -3.07 0.05 -24.09
CA THR A 79 -2.90 -0.78 -25.30
C THR A 79 -4.13 -1.67 -25.54
N ILE A 80 -4.71 -2.20 -24.46
CA ILE A 80 -5.89 -3.05 -24.49
C ILE A 80 -6.92 -2.49 -23.51
N GLY A 81 -8.07 -2.08 -24.04
CA GLY A 81 -9.21 -1.59 -23.27
C GLY A 81 -9.17 -0.09 -22.99
N THR A 82 -9.99 0.34 -22.04
CA THR A 82 -10.31 1.74 -21.79
C THR A 82 -9.89 2.22 -20.40
N PHE A 83 -9.23 1.38 -19.60
CA PHE A 83 -8.93 1.67 -18.21
C PHE A 83 -7.82 2.72 -18.04
N SER A 84 -7.85 3.42 -16.90
CA SER A 84 -6.83 4.41 -16.55
C SER A 84 -5.51 3.77 -16.13
N THR A 85 -4.55 4.61 -15.78
CA THR A 85 -3.19 4.24 -15.40
C THR A 85 -3.07 3.30 -14.19
N TRP A 86 -4.13 3.16 -13.41
CA TRP A 86 -4.17 2.29 -12.23
C TRP A 86 -4.71 0.88 -12.52
N GLY A 87 -5.06 0.61 -13.78
CA GLY A 87 -5.50 -0.68 -14.27
C GLY A 87 -6.92 -1.09 -13.87
N PRO A 88 -7.44 -2.18 -14.47
CA PRO A 88 -8.83 -2.62 -14.32
C PRO A 88 -9.12 -3.26 -12.96
N LEU A 89 -8.11 -3.87 -12.33
CA LEU A 89 -8.31 -4.67 -11.12
C LEU A 89 -8.85 -3.85 -9.95
N VAL A 90 -8.39 -2.61 -9.78
CA VAL A 90 -8.95 -1.68 -8.81
C VAL A 90 -10.44 -1.51 -9.06
N ILE A 91 -10.81 -1.13 -10.29
CA ILE A 91 -12.19 -0.81 -10.66
C ILE A 91 -13.10 -2.01 -10.45
N TRP A 92 -12.66 -3.22 -10.82
CA TRP A 92 -13.45 -4.44 -10.63
C TRP A 92 -13.64 -4.81 -9.16
N LEU A 93 -12.63 -4.60 -8.30
CA LEU A 93 -12.79 -4.81 -6.87
C LEU A 93 -13.77 -3.79 -6.25
N TYR A 94 -13.78 -2.56 -6.75
CA TYR A 94 -14.76 -1.54 -6.38
C TYR A 94 -16.17 -1.82 -6.94
N ALA A 95 -16.29 -2.53 -8.06
CA ALA A 95 -17.57 -2.93 -8.63
C ALA A 95 -18.35 -3.86 -7.69
N ILE A 96 -17.66 -4.71 -6.92
CA ILE A 96 -18.29 -5.64 -5.95
C ILE A 96 -19.21 -4.89 -4.96
N PRO A 97 -18.71 -3.93 -4.14
CA PRO A 97 -19.60 -3.09 -3.34
C PRO A 97 -20.39 -2.09 -4.18
N GLY A 98 -19.89 -1.68 -5.35
CA GLY A 98 -20.58 -0.76 -6.25
C GLY A 98 -21.96 -1.26 -6.70
N PHE A 99 -22.14 -2.57 -6.88
CA PHE A 99 -23.46 -3.16 -7.18
C PHE A 99 -24.47 -2.97 -6.04
N LEU A 100 -24.02 -2.80 -4.79
CA LEU A 100 -24.90 -2.54 -3.64
C LEU A 100 -25.35 -1.07 -3.58
N PHE A 101 -24.47 -0.14 -3.97
CA PHE A 101 -24.73 1.30 -3.90
C PHE A 101 -25.31 1.90 -5.19
N GLY A 102 -25.21 1.17 -6.30
CA GLY A 102 -25.67 1.62 -7.61
C GLY A 102 -24.70 2.58 -8.29
N ALA A 103 -25.00 2.89 -9.55
CA ALA A 103 -24.14 3.72 -10.41
C ALA A 103 -24.55 5.21 -10.34
N GLY A 104 -23.72 6.04 -9.71
CA GLY A 104 -23.95 7.47 -9.55
C GLY A 104 -22.69 8.25 -9.18
N TYR A 105 -22.83 9.56 -9.01
CA TYR A 105 -21.71 10.48 -8.81
C TYR A 105 -20.88 10.20 -7.55
N ASN A 106 -21.49 9.62 -6.51
CA ASN A 106 -20.83 9.34 -5.23
C ASN A 106 -20.57 7.84 -5.00
N THR A 107 -20.71 6.98 -6.02
CA THR A 107 -20.53 5.52 -5.85
C THR A 107 -19.17 5.16 -5.25
N MET A 108 -18.08 5.78 -5.75
CA MET A 108 -16.74 5.53 -5.23
C MET A 108 -16.58 5.92 -3.76
N PHE A 109 -17.16 7.06 -3.35
CA PHE A 109 -17.19 7.50 -1.95
C PHE A 109 -17.92 6.48 -1.05
N TRP A 110 -19.07 5.98 -1.48
CA TRP A 110 -19.82 4.97 -0.72
C TRP A 110 -19.05 3.65 -0.59
N CYS A 111 -18.37 3.22 -1.66
CA CYS A 111 -17.49 2.07 -1.62
C CYS A 111 -16.30 2.28 -0.66
N ASN A 112 -15.72 3.48 -0.60
CA ASN A 112 -14.65 3.82 0.33
C ASN A 112 -15.09 3.73 1.79
N LEU A 113 -16.27 4.28 2.10
CA LEU A 113 -16.85 4.16 3.44
C LEU A 113 -17.09 2.69 3.81
N PHE A 114 -17.58 1.89 2.85
CA PHE A 114 -17.77 0.46 3.05
C PHE A 114 -16.46 -0.28 3.34
N PHE A 115 -15.40 -0.05 2.55
CA PHE A 115 -14.09 -0.66 2.79
C PHE A 115 -13.48 -0.22 4.12
N ALA A 116 -13.63 1.06 4.50
CA ALA A 116 -13.17 1.56 5.79
C ALA A 116 -13.85 0.85 6.98
N VAL A 117 -15.18 0.69 6.91
CA VAL A 117 -15.94 -0.06 7.93
C VAL A 117 -15.52 -1.53 7.95
N LEU A 118 -15.35 -2.17 6.79
CA LEU A 118 -14.87 -3.54 6.71
C LEU A 118 -13.47 -3.70 7.32
N ALA A 119 -12.54 -2.79 7.02
CA ALA A 119 -11.20 -2.78 7.58
C ALA A 119 -11.26 -2.70 9.12
N TRP A 120 -12.11 -1.82 9.64
CA TRP A 120 -12.35 -1.68 11.07
C TRP A 120 -12.90 -2.97 11.69
N VAL A 121 -13.90 -3.60 11.06
CA VAL A 121 -14.51 -4.86 11.55
C VAL A 121 -13.50 -6.00 11.57
N VAL A 122 -12.66 -6.11 10.53
CA VAL A 122 -11.61 -7.13 10.43
C VAL A 122 -10.58 -6.99 11.56
N LEU A 123 -10.13 -5.76 11.84
CA LEU A 123 -9.23 -5.45 12.95
C LEU A 123 -9.92 -5.63 14.31
N ALA A 124 -11.16 -5.16 14.44
CA ALA A 124 -11.97 -5.24 15.64
C ALA A 124 -12.21 -6.68 16.11
N GLY A 125 -12.28 -7.63 15.18
CA GLY A 125 -12.35 -9.05 15.51
C GLY A 125 -11.13 -9.58 16.28
N ARG A 126 -10.03 -8.81 16.36
CA ARG A 126 -8.76 -9.21 17.00
C ARG A 126 -8.26 -8.24 18.06
N MET A 127 -8.87 -7.06 18.20
CA MET A 127 -8.44 -6.02 19.13
C MET A 127 -9.38 -5.91 20.33
N ASN A 128 -8.82 -5.56 21.49
CA ASN A 128 -9.60 -5.22 22.67
C ASN A 128 -10.23 -3.82 22.54
N ARG A 129 -11.29 -3.52 23.30
CA ARG A 129 -11.96 -2.20 23.30
C ARG A 129 -11.00 -1.03 23.51
N LYS A 130 -10.03 -1.17 24.41
CA LYS A 130 -9.00 -0.15 24.66
C LYS A 130 -8.09 0.06 23.45
N GLN A 131 -7.73 -1.02 22.75
CA GLN A 131 -6.90 -0.95 21.55
C GLN A 131 -7.68 -0.34 20.38
N GLN A 132 -8.98 -0.60 20.27
CA GLN A 132 -9.84 0.05 19.27
C GLN A 132 -9.96 1.55 19.52
N LEU A 133 -10.11 1.97 20.79
CA LEU A 133 -10.14 3.39 21.13
C LEU A 133 -8.79 4.05 20.84
N ALA A 134 -7.68 3.39 21.18
CA ALA A 134 -6.34 3.87 20.85
C ALA A 134 -6.15 3.97 19.32
N PHE A 135 -6.64 3.00 18.55
CA PHE A 135 -6.60 3.03 17.09
C PHE A 135 -7.41 4.19 16.52
N ALA A 136 -8.63 4.42 17.03
CA ALA A 136 -9.46 5.56 16.64
C ALA A 136 -8.77 6.90 16.96
N ALA A 137 -8.16 7.03 18.14
CA ALA A 137 -7.43 8.22 18.54
C ALA A 137 -6.19 8.45 17.65
N VAL A 138 -5.41 7.40 17.38
CA VAL A 138 -4.26 7.48 16.46
C VAL A 138 -4.71 7.86 15.06
N LEU A 139 -5.82 7.33 14.56
CA LEU A 139 -6.35 7.68 13.24
C LEU A 139 -6.85 9.13 13.18
N LEU A 140 -7.41 9.67 14.27
CA LEU A 140 -7.73 11.10 14.35
C LEU A 140 -6.48 11.96 14.34
N CYS A 141 -5.45 11.57 15.10
CA CYS A 141 -4.16 12.27 15.10
C CYS A 141 -3.47 12.20 13.73
N LEU A 142 -3.54 11.04 13.08
CA LEU A 142 -3.08 10.83 11.71
C LEU A 142 -4.19 11.23 10.74
N TRP A 143 -4.44 12.53 10.66
CA TRP A 143 -5.51 13.10 9.84
C TRP A 143 -5.42 12.73 8.34
N ILE A 144 -4.22 12.49 7.83
CA ILE A 144 -3.98 12.16 6.41
C ILE A 144 -4.71 10.88 5.97
N PRO A 145 -4.45 9.69 6.56
CA PRO A 145 -5.17 8.47 6.18
C PRO A 145 -6.67 8.54 6.44
N LEU A 146 -7.11 9.31 7.44
CA LEU A 146 -8.53 9.51 7.69
C LEU A 146 -9.22 10.30 6.56
N ARG A 147 -8.58 11.35 6.03
CA ARG A 147 -9.11 12.09 4.88
C ARG A 147 -9.25 11.23 3.63
N GLN A 148 -8.34 10.30 3.39
CA GLN A 148 -8.38 9.39 2.23
C GLN A 148 -9.62 8.48 2.21
N ILE A 149 -10.32 8.34 3.34
CA ILE A 149 -11.60 7.61 3.40
C ILE A 149 -12.73 8.42 2.76
N PHE A 150 -12.64 9.76 2.80
CA PHE A 150 -13.66 10.67 2.32
C PHE A 150 -13.42 11.17 0.90
N THR A 151 -12.29 10.85 0.30
CA THR A 151 -12.00 11.08 -1.12
C THR A 151 -12.58 9.94 -1.96
N ALA A 152 -12.68 10.11 -3.28
CA ALA A 152 -13.01 9.03 -4.21
C ALA A 152 -11.76 8.33 -4.79
N THR A 153 -10.68 8.26 -4.00
CA THR A 153 -9.43 7.60 -4.38
C THR A 153 -9.41 6.12 -3.94
N SER A 154 -8.41 5.34 -4.35
CA SER A 154 -8.41 3.87 -4.17
C SER A 154 -7.88 3.39 -2.81
N GLU A 155 -7.30 4.27 -1.99
CA GLU A 155 -6.59 3.99 -0.74
C GLU A 155 -7.41 3.18 0.28
N PRO A 156 -8.73 3.41 0.48
CA PRO A 156 -9.50 2.65 1.47
C PRO A 156 -9.57 1.14 1.17
N LEU A 157 -9.54 0.73 -0.10
CA LEU A 157 -9.40 -0.67 -0.49
C LEU A 157 -8.06 -1.24 0.00
N HIS A 158 -6.96 -0.50 -0.16
CA HIS A 158 -5.64 -0.92 0.33
C HIS A 158 -5.59 -1.00 1.86
N PHE A 159 -6.26 -0.09 2.57
CA PHE A 159 -6.40 -0.16 4.03
C PHE A 159 -7.14 -1.43 4.46
N PHE A 160 -8.19 -1.81 3.74
CA PHE A 160 -8.92 -3.05 3.98
C PHE A 160 -8.06 -4.30 3.70
N LEU A 161 -7.32 -4.33 2.58
CA LEU A 161 -6.42 -5.44 2.27
C LEU A 161 -5.31 -5.56 3.31
N LEU A 162 -4.69 -4.45 3.72
CA LEU A 162 -3.69 -4.43 4.78
C LEU A 162 -4.27 -4.95 6.12
N ALA A 163 -5.48 -4.54 6.49
CA ALA A 163 -6.18 -5.07 7.66
C ALA A 163 -6.39 -6.59 7.56
N CYS A 164 -6.72 -7.11 6.37
CA CYS A 164 -6.84 -8.55 6.12
C CYS A 164 -5.49 -9.26 6.23
N VAL A 165 -4.40 -8.69 5.70
CA VAL A 165 -3.05 -9.25 5.80
C VAL A 165 -2.60 -9.35 7.26
N VAL A 166 -2.70 -8.26 8.02
CA VAL A 166 -2.24 -8.21 9.42
C VAL A 166 -3.09 -9.13 10.30
N SER A 167 -4.42 -9.02 10.20
CA SER A 167 -5.32 -9.85 11.00
C SER A 167 -5.26 -11.33 10.59
N GLY A 168 -5.15 -11.63 9.31
CA GLY A 168 -5.00 -12.97 8.76
C GLY A 168 -3.70 -13.62 9.22
N SER A 169 -2.58 -12.90 9.12
CA SER A 169 -1.25 -13.35 9.56
C SER A 169 -1.21 -13.62 11.06
N LEU A 170 -1.84 -12.76 11.88
CA LEU A 170 -1.98 -13.00 13.32
C LEU A 170 -2.84 -14.24 13.63
N ALA A 171 -3.85 -14.52 12.80
CA ALA A 171 -4.63 -15.75 12.93
C ALA A 171 -3.82 -16.99 12.53
N ALA A 172 -3.02 -16.88 11.48
CA ALA A 172 -2.12 -17.92 11.03
C ALA A 172 -1.06 -18.26 12.10
N ALA A 173 -0.52 -17.23 12.77
CA ALA A 173 0.39 -17.40 13.91
C ALA A 173 -0.24 -18.18 15.07
N LYS A 174 -1.57 -18.09 15.23
CA LYS A 174 -2.36 -18.87 16.21
C LYS A 174 -2.83 -20.23 15.67
N GLY A 175 -2.38 -20.65 14.49
CA GLY A 175 -2.68 -21.95 13.88
C GLY A 175 -3.90 -21.98 12.95
N SER A 176 -4.50 -20.83 12.60
CA SER A 176 -5.68 -20.80 11.72
C SER A 176 -5.31 -20.84 10.24
N LYS A 177 -5.62 -21.95 9.56
CA LYS A 177 -5.45 -22.09 8.11
C LYS A 177 -6.27 -21.07 7.30
N LYS A 178 -7.49 -20.75 7.76
CA LYS A 178 -8.36 -19.77 7.08
C LYS A 178 -7.75 -18.37 7.12
N GLY A 179 -7.08 -18.01 8.22
CA GLY A 179 -6.38 -16.74 8.33
C GLY A 179 -5.14 -16.65 7.44
N GLU A 180 -4.40 -17.76 7.31
CA GLU A 180 -3.24 -17.85 6.41
C GLU A 180 -3.67 -17.65 4.95
N VAL A 181 -4.72 -18.35 4.51
CA VAL A 181 -5.28 -18.18 3.15
C VAL A 181 -5.78 -16.76 2.93
N ALA A 182 -6.51 -16.19 3.88
CA ALA A 182 -7.01 -14.82 3.77
C ALA A 182 -5.87 -13.78 3.67
N ALA A 183 -4.80 -13.94 4.45
CA ALA A 183 -3.65 -13.05 4.38
C ALA A 183 -2.92 -13.17 3.04
N VAL A 184 -2.66 -14.39 2.57
CA VAL A 184 -1.96 -14.64 1.30
C VAL A 184 -2.79 -14.14 0.10
N LEU A 185 -4.10 -14.35 0.12
CA LEU A 185 -5.01 -13.83 -0.91
C LEU A 185 -5.00 -12.30 -0.91
N ALA A 186 -5.09 -11.67 0.27
CA ALA A 186 -5.05 -10.22 0.38
C ALA A 186 -3.71 -9.64 -0.10
N CYS A 187 -2.58 -10.29 0.22
CA CYS A 187 -1.27 -9.90 -0.32
C CYS A 187 -1.25 -10.03 -1.85
N ALA A 188 -1.73 -11.14 -2.41
CA ALA A 188 -1.75 -11.35 -3.85
C ALA A 188 -2.61 -10.30 -4.57
N LEU A 189 -3.80 -10.01 -4.05
CA LEU A 189 -4.68 -8.96 -4.60
C LEU A 189 -4.01 -7.59 -4.52
N ASP A 190 -3.42 -7.23 -3.38
CA ASP A 190 -2.74 -5.95 -3.22
C ASP A 190 -1.54 -5.83 -4.17
N THR A 191 -0.73 -6.89 -4.30
CA THR A 191 0.39 -6.96 -5.26
C THR A 191 -0.07 -6.84 -6.71
N MET A 192 -1.19 -7.47 -7.08
CA MET A 192 -1.74 -7.37 -8.43
C MET A 192 -2.17 -5.94 -8.76
N ILE A 193 -2.73 -5.22 -7.77
CA ILE A 193 -3.14 -3.82 -7.92
C ILE A 193 -1.94 -2.89 -7.94
N ARG A 194 -1.00 -3.04 -7.00
CA ARG A 194 0.22 -2.24 -6.90
C ARG A 194 1.42 -3.18 -6.68
N PRO A 195 2.43 -3.19 -7.56
CA PRO A 195 3.49 -4.20 -7.54
C PRO A 195 4.32 -4.18 -6.24
N TYR A 196 4.43 -3.02 -5.57
CA TYR A 196 5.11 -2.90 -4.28
C TYR A 196 4.38 -3.61 -3.11
N GLY A 197 3.10 -3.97 -3.29
CA GLY A 197 2.34 -4.80 -2.33
C GLY A 197 2.99 -6.16 -2.07
N VAL A 198 3.94 -6.60 -2.92
CA VAL A 198 4.76 -7.80 -2.72
C VAL A 198 5.42 -7.86 -1.34
N ILE A 199 5.76 -6.70 -0.76
CA ILE A 199 6.36 -6.59 0.58
C ILE A 199 5.42 -7.17 1.66
N LEU A 200 4.11 -7.14 1.44
CA LEU A 200 3.13 -7.67 2.39
C LEU A 200 3.23 -9.18 2.57
N PHE A 201 3.80 -9.92 1.62
CA PHE A 201 4.07 -11.37 1.77
C PHE A 201 5.02 -11.67 2.93
N LEU A 202 5.82 -10.71 3.40
CA LEU A 202 6.68 -10.87 4.58
C LEU A 202 5.86 -11.19 5.84
N PHE A 203 4.66 -10.63 6.00
CA PHE A 203 3.82 -10.85 7.18
C PHE A 203 3.43 -12.32 7.39
N PRO A 204 2.78 -13.01 6.42
CA PRO A 204 2.43 -14.42 6.57
C PRO A 204 3.67 -15.32 6.63
N ILE A 205 4.77 -14.97 5.94
CA ILE A 205 6.04 -15.72 5.98
C ILE A 205 6.64 -15.70 7.38
N VAL A 206 6.74 -14.52 8.02
CA VAL A 206 7.28 -14.36 9.38
C VAL A 206 6.39 -15.07 10.40
N CYS A 207 5.06 -14.93 10.28
CA CYS A 207 4.12 -15.58 11.19
C CYS A 207 4.14 -17.12 11.08
N GLY A 208 4.46 -17.66 9.91
CA GLY A 208 4.53 -19.10 9.63
C GLY A 208 5.84 -19.80 10.04
N TRP A 209 6.82 -19.06 10.58
CA TRP A 209 8.20 -19.54 10.76
C TRP A 209 8.35 -20.74 11.72
N LYS A 210 7.41 -20.91 12.65
CA LYS A 210 7.46 -21.98 13.67
C LYS A 210 7.04 -23.38 13.16
N ASN A 211 6.60 -23.52 11.90
CA ASN A 211 6.01 -24.75 11.39
C ASN A 211 7.03 -25.70 10.71
N PRO A 212 6.94 -27.03 10.94
CA PRO A 212 7.85 -28.01 10.34
C PRO A 212 7.70 -28.17 8.81
N LYS A 213 6.60 -27.67 8.21
CA LYS A 213 6.38 -27.67 6.75
C LYS A 213 6.78 -26.35 6.07
N ARG A 214 7.66 -25.56 6.69
CA ARG A 214 8.04 -24.20 6.29
C ARG A 214 8.53 -24.09 4.84
N GLY A 215 9.46 -24.94 4.40
CA GLY A 215 10.09 -24.80 3.07
C GLY A 215 9.08 -24.80 1.92
N ARG A 216 8.15 -25.75 1.90
CA ARG A 216 7.10 -25.84 0.87
C ARG A 216 6.11 -24.67 0.90
N ARG A 217 5.77 -24.18 2.10
CA ARG A 217 4.84 -23.05 2.25
C ARG A 217 5.46 -21.74 1.82
N VAL A 218 6.71 -21.49 2.22
CA VAL A 218 7.46 -20.30 1.81
C VAL A 218 7.69 -20.32 0.31
N ALA A 219 8.05 -21.46 -0.27
CA ALA A 219 8.17 -21.62 -1.72
C ALA A 219 6.84 -21.32 -2.44
N GLY A 220 5.71 -21.83 -1.92
CA GLY A 220 4.39 -21.54 -2.49
C GLY A 220 3.99 -20.07 -2.39
N MET A 221 4.25 -19.42 -1.26
CA MET A 221 4.01 -17.98 -1.08
C MET A 221 4.92 -17.13 -1.98
N ALA A 222 6.19 -17.50 -2.13
CA ALA A 222 7.13 -16.82 -3.01
C ALA A 222 6.74 -16.98 -4.49
N ALA A 223 6.35 -18.18 -4.91
CA ALA A 223 5.86 -18.42 -6.27
C ALA A 223 4.61 -17.59 -6.57
N LEU A 224 3.67 -17.50 -5.61
CA LEU A 224 2.48 -16.67 -5.75
C LEU A 224 2.83 -15.18 -5.79
N ALA A 225 3.77 -14.73 -4.95
CA ALA A 225 4.23 -13.35 -4.95
C ALA A 225 4.84 -12.97 -6.32
N VAL A 226 5.69 -13.82 -6.89
CA VAL A 226 6.25 -13.63 -8.22
C VAL A 226 5.14 -13.61 -9.28
N ALA A 227 4.22 -14.57 -9.25
CA ALA A 227 3.11 -14.63 -10.19
C ALA A 227 2.22 -13.37 -10.12
N ALA A 228 1.90 -12.89 -8.92
CA ALA A 228 1.12 -11.69 -8.70
C ALA A 228 1.85 -10.43 -9.21
N THR A 229 3.16 -10.33 -8.97
CA THR A 229 3.97 -9.21 -9.47
C THR A 229 4.07 -9.22 -11.00
N VAL A 230 4.31 -10.38 -11.60
CA VAL A 230 4.35 -10.53 -13.07
C VAL A 230 3.00 -10.14 -13.68
N LEU A 231 1.90 -10.59 -13.08
CA LEU A 231 0.56 -10.23 -13.52
C LEU A 231 0.28 -8.73 -13.37
N SER A 232 0.73 -8.12 -12.26
CA SER A 232 0.64 -6.67 -12.05
C SER A 232 1.40 -5.90 -13.13
N LEU A 233 2.66 -6.25 -13.38
CA LEU A 233 3.50 -5.60 -14.39
C LEU A 233 2.92 -5.77 -15.81
N TRP A 234 2.40 -6.96 -16.12
CA TRP A 234 1.72 -7.19 -17.39
C TRP A 234 0.44 -6.34 -17.50
N SER A 235 -0.37 -6.28 -16.45
CA SER A 235 -1.59 -5.46 -16.41
C SER A 235 -1.27 -3.97 -16.53
N MET A 236 -0.19 -3.50 -15.90
CA MET A 236 0.26 -2.10 -16.01
C MET A 236 0.75 -1.78 -17.43
N ASN A 237 1.40 -2.74 -18.09
CA ASN A 237 1.93 -2.55 -19.45
C ASN A 237 0.85 -2.63 -20.54
N GLN A 238 -0.19 -3.46 -20.35
CA GLN A 238 -1.17 -3.75 -21.39
C GLN A 238 -2.53 -3.09 -21.15
N LEU A 239 -2.98 -3.06 -19.90
CA LEU A 239 -4.36 -2.69 -19.54
C LEU A 239 -4.45 -1.31 -18.88
N SER A 240 -3.32 -0.63 -18.69
CA SER A 240 -3.27 0.68 -18.03
C SER A 240 -2.70 1.72 -18.98
N ALA A 241 -3.31 2.90 -19.02
CA ALA A 241 -2.77 4.02 -19.78
C ALA A 241 -1.44 4.50 -19.19
N PRO A 242 -0.45 4.94 -19.98
CA PRO A 242 0.83 5.43 -19.47
C PRO A 242 0.66 6.62 -18.51
N TYR A 243 1.49 6.67 -17.46
CA TYR A 243 1.48 7.75 -16.45
C TYR A 243 2.17 9.02 -16.96
N GLY A 244 3.20 8.85 -17.79
CA GLY A 244 4.02 9.94 -18.31
C GLY A 244 3.74 10.22 -19.78
N GLU A 245 4.03 11.44 -20.20
CA GLU A 245 4.16 11.79 -21.60
C GLU A 245 5.27 10.95 -22.26
N GLU A 246 5.15 10.69 -23.57
CA GLU A 246 6.28 10.31 -24.42
C GLU A 246 7.37 11.42 -24.48
N SER A 247 7.22 12.54 -23.76
CA SER A 247 8.10 13.71 -23.80
C SER A 247 9.21 13.73 -22.75
N LEU A 248 9.18 12.86 -21.73
CA LEU A 248 10.32 12.71 -20.83
C LEU A 248 11.37 11.86 -21.51
N ASP A 249 12.15 12.52 -22.36
CA ASP A 249 13.35 11.96 -22.97
C ASP A 249 14.35 11.56 -21.87
N PHE A 250 14.26 10.30 -21.43
CA PHE A 250 15.20 9.73 -20.49
C PHE A 250 16.63 9.69 -21.06
N ALA A 251 16.86 9.99 -22.35
CA ALA A 251 18.19 10.21 -22.89
C ALA A 251 18.90 11.41 -22.23
N ILE A 252 18.16 12.35 -21.61
CA ILE A 252 18.75 13.40 -20.76
C ILE A 252 19.42 12.82 -19.52
N PHE A 253 18.89 11.74 -18.96
CA PHE A 253 19.50 11.02 -17.84
C PHE A 253 20.61 10.07 -18.32
N GLU A 254 20.47 9.49 -19.51
CA GLU A 254 21.51 8.65 -20.13
C GLU A 254 22.78 9.45 -20.50
N LYS A 255 22.62 10.67 -21.06
CA LYS A 255 23.73 11.60 -21.36
C LYS A 255 24.43 12.16 -20.12
N ARG A 256 23.85 12.03 -18.91
CA ARG A 256 24.47 12.54 -17.67
C ARG A 256 25.32 11.50 -16.95
N HIS A 257 25.28 10.23 -17.37
CA HIS A 257 26.18 9.18 -16.85
C HIS A 257 27.56 9.18 -17.54
N THR A 258 27.71 9.80 -18.71
CA THR A 258 29.00 9.88 -19.43
C THR A 258 29.92 11.00 -18.94
N TRP A 259 29.45 11.94 -18.12
CA TRP A 259 30.27 13.05 -17.60
C TRP A 259 30.65 12.94 -16.13
N ILE A 260 30.13 11.95 -15.38
CA ILE A 260 30.44 11.79 -13.94
C ILE A 260 31.32 10.55 -13.66
N PHE A 261 31.53 9.67 -14.63
CA PHE A 261 32.47 8.55 -14.51
C PHE A 261 33.66 8.71 -15.45
N TRP A 262 34.57 9.62 -15.10
CA TRP A 262 35.98 9.40 -15.43
C TRP A 262 36.47 8.27 -14.51
N GLY A 263 36.56 7.06 -15.07
CA GLY A 263 37.06 5.89 -14.36
C GLY A 263 38.54 6.06 -13.98
N PRO A 264 38.98 5.44 -12.87
CA PRO A 264 40.39 5.43 -12.51
C PRO A 264 41.15 4.54 -13.51
N SER A 265 42.14 5.11 -14.18
CA SER A 265 43.12 4.33 -14.94
C SER A 265 43.85 3.36 -14.00
N ALA A 266 44.01 2.13 -14.47
CA ALA A 266 44.43 0.93 -13.74
C ALA A 266 45.89 0.92 -13.24
N THR A 267 46.46 2.08 -12.92
CA THR A 267 47.82 2.25 -12.38
C THR A 267 47.84 2.75 -10.93
N SER A 268 46.70 3.12 -10.35
CA SER A 268 46.62 3.65 -8.97
C SER A 268 46.24 2.60 -7.88
N LEU A 269 45.97 1.35 -8.27
CA LEU A 269 45.53 0.32 -7.31
C LEU A 269 46.66 -0.24 -6.41
N LYS A 270 47.93 0.03 -6.74
CA LYS A 270 49.10 -0.36 -5.91
C LYS A 270 49.44 0.66 -4.81
N SER A 271 49.01 1.92 -4.93
CA SER A 271 49.33 2.97 -3.94
C SER A 271 48.31 3.02 -2.79
N CYS A 272 47.04 2.67 -3.02
CA CYS A 272 46.02 2.67 -1.96
C CYS A 272 46.13 1.48 -1.00
N THR A 273 46.67 0.34 -1.44
CA THR A 273 46.90 -0.82 -0.55
C THR A 273 48.08 -0.60 0.42
N ALA A 274 49.00 0.32 0.13
CA ALA A 274 50.09 0.70 1.03
C ALA A 274 49.62 1.68 2.14
N LEU A 275 48.72 2.61 1.81
CA LEU A 275 48.18 3.59 2.76
C LEU A 275 47.19 2.99 3.77
N VAL A 276 46.36 2.02 3.34
CA VAL A 276 45.42 1.34 4.25
C VAL A 276 46.16 0.40 5.22
N LYS A 277 47.28 -0.20 4.81
CA LYS A 277 48.13 -1.02 5.70
C LYS A 277 48.88 -0.17 6.74
N SER A 278 49.17 1.10 6.44
CA SER A 278 49.83 2.02 7.36
C SER A 278 48.87 2.59 8.42
N CYS A 279 47.59 2.81 8.06
CA CYS A 279 46.56 3.28 9.02
C CYS A 279 46.03 2.19 9.97
N ILE A 280 46.09 0.91 9.59
CA ILE A 280 45.59 -0.20 10.43
C ILE A 280 46.64 -0.63 11.49
N MET A 281 47.91 -0.29 11.31
CA MET A 281 48.96 -0.60 12.30
C MET A 281 49.09 0.44 13.44
N THR A 282 48.31 1.53 13.41
CA THR A 282 48.38 2.62 14.41
C THR A 282 47.31 2.56 15.50
N ILE A 283 46.41 1.55 15.48
CA ILE A 283 45.30 1.41 16.45
C ILE A 283 45.47 0.13 17.31
N SER A 284 46.70 -0.18 17.72
CA SER A 284 46.97 -1.23 18.70
C SER A 284 48.32 -1.02 19.38
N ALA A 285 48.33 -0.19 20.43
CA ALA A 285 49.08 -0.36 21.69
C ALA A 285 49.26 0.99 22.44
N PRO A 286 49.41 0.98 23.78
CA PRO A 286 49.09 2.11 24.66
C PRO A 286 50.31 2.89 25.22
N GLN A 287 50.01 4.09 25.73
CA GLN A 287 50.66 4.91 26.77
C GLN A 287 52.20 4.99 26.88
N ASN A 288 52.72 6.24 26.95
CA ASN A 288 53.56 6.81 28.04
C ASN A 288 54.55 7.89 27.55
N GLY A 289 54.81 8.89 28.40
CA GLY A 289 56.07 9.66 28.46
C GLY A 289 56.17 10.89 27.54
N VAL A 290 56.22 12.14 28.00
CA VAL A 290 57.34 12.85 28.68
C VAL A 290 58.33 13.47 27.68
N GLU A 291 58.48 14.81 27.77
CA GLU A 291 59.64 15.66 27.39
C GLU A 291 60.08 15.71 25.91
N GLN A 292 60.76 16.71 25.33
CA GLN A 292 61.38 17.95 25.79
C GLN A 292 61.68 18.82 24.54
N SER A 293 61.46 20.13 24.64
CA SER A 293 62.33 21.24 24.23
C SER A 293 63.01 21.35 22.84
N SER A 294 62.92 22.59 22.30
CA SER A 294 64.00 23.40 21.69
C SER A 294 64.55 23.01 20.30
N ILE A 295 65.04 23.88 19.39
CA ILE A 295 65.29 25.33 19.22
C ILE A 295 65.86 25.49 17.77
N LEU A 296 65.99 26.73 17.27
CA LEU A 296 66.73 27.24 16.07
C LEU A 296 65.97 27.22 14.74
N GLN A 297 65.45 28.37 14.28
CA GLN A 297 66.17 29.49 13.60
C GLN A 297 66.94 29.07 12.34
N MET A 298 66.36 29.38 11.18
CA MET A 298 66.86 30.38 10.22
C MET A 298 65.68 30.94 9.44
#